data_AF-A0A969SXY8-F1
#
_entry.id   AF-A0A969SXY8-F1
#
_cell.length_a   1.000
_cell.length_b   1.000
_cell.length_c   1.000
_cell.angle_alpha   90.00
_cell.angle_beta   90.00
_cell.angle_gamma   90.00
#
_symmetry.space_group_name_H-M   'P 1'
#
loop_
_entity.id
_entity.type
_entity.pdbx_description
1 polymer ?
#
loop_
_entity_poly.entity_id
_entity_poly.type
_entity_poly.pdbx_seq_one_letter_code
_entity_poly.pdbx_strand_id
1 'polypeptide(L)'
;RRHGTEKAAHRFAVGDVKQSIFSFQGAEPASFIANRNHFAERVSGGGGQFRQVDMTVSFRSTAAVLSAVDAVFARADASEGVALDNQPIRHQVSERRRGDGGVVEIWPEVKGRQEDAPEPWRPPIDRVDRDMTDARMARLIAGRIARMVNGEILASQGRAIRPAISCPRTPPNASSSTCARTEAA
;
A
#
# COMPACT_ATOMS: atom_id res chain seq x y z
N ARG A 1 38.65 40.27 -16.10
CA ARG A 1 38.58 38.79 -16.00
C ARG A 1 38.05 38.42 -14.61
N ARG A 2 36.76 38.08 -14.47
CA ARG A 2 36.23 37.54 -13.21
C ARG A 2 36.36 36.01 -13.27
N HIS A 3 37.30 35.45 -12.52
CA HIS A 3 37.31 34.02 -12.21
C HIS A 3 36.20 33.81 -11.17
N GLY A 4 34.99 33.55 -11.66
CA GLY A 4 33.93 32.99 -10.82
C GLY A 4 34.29 31.53 -10.57
N THR A 5 34.55 31.18 -9.31
CA THR A 5 34.63 29.78 -8.91
C THR A 5 33.28 29.14 -9.18
N GLU A 6 33.24 28.25 -10.17
CA GLU A 6 32.04 27.50 -10.52
C GLU A 6 31.65 26.66 -9.29
N LYS A 7 30.52 27.00 -8.66
CA LYS A 7 30.01 26.22 -7.52
C LYS A 7 29.65 24.83 -8.03
N ALA A 8 30.13 23.80 -7.35
CA ALA A 8 29.75 22.42 -7.64
C ALA A 8 28.21 22.27 -7.60
N ALA A 9 27.64 21.76 -8.70
CA ALA A 9 26.20 21.54 -8.79
C ALA A 9 25.84 20.21 -8.10
N HIS A 10 25.06 20.29 -7.02
CA HIS A 10 24.54 19.12 -6.31
C HIS A 10 23.14 18.77 -6.85
N ARG A 11 22.89 17.49 -7.14
CA ARG A 11 21.58 16.98 -7.55
C ARG A 11 21.16 15.83 -6.64
N PHE A 12 19.88 15.83 -6.29
CA PHE A 12 19.24 14.76 -5.54
C PHE A 12 17.91 14.45 -6.20
N ALA A 13 17.67 13.17 -6.51
CA ALA A 13 16.45 12.69 -7.14
C ALA A 13 15.98 11.42 -6.42
N VAL A 14 14.67 11.29 -6.26
CA VAL A 14 14.01 10.13 -5.65
C VAL A 14 12.89 9.70 -6.58
N GLY A 15 12.75 8.39 -6.78
CA GLY A 15 11.69 7.81 -7.58
C GLY A 15 11.61 6.32 -7.33
N ASP A 16 10.44 5.75 -7.63
CA ASP A 16 10.24 4.31 -7.66
C ASP A 16 9.71 3.95 -9.05
N VAL A 17 10.58 3.30 -9.83
CA VAL A 17 10.27 2.84 -11.18
C VAL A 17 9.07 1.89 -11.16
N LYS A 18 8.93 1.09 -10.09
CA LYS A 18 7.83 0.13 -9.90
C LYS A 18 6.47 0.81 -9.71
N GLN A 19 6.47 2.08 -9.28
CA GLN A 19 5.25 2.87 -9.05
C GLN A 19 4.90 3.77 -10.23
N SER A 20 5.57 3.61 -11.38
CA SER A 20 5.24 4.34 -12.60
C SER A 20 3.96 3.79 -13.25
N ILE A 21 2.80 4.20 -12.70
CA ILE A 21 1.47 3.74 -13.11
C ILE A 21 0.77 4.69 -14.12
N PHE A 22 1.43 5.78 -14.50
CA PHE A 22 0.89 6.81 -15.39
C PHE A 22 1.46 6.75 -16.82
N SER A 23 1.78 5.56 -17.33
CA SER A 23 2.26 5.39 -18.70
C SER A 23 1.29 5.94 -19.75
N PHE A 24 -0.02 5.88 -19.47
CA PHE A 24 -1.08 6.48 -20.29
C PHE A 24 -1.04 8.03 -20.35
N GLN A 25 -0.29 8.68 -19.46
CA GLN A 25 -0.03 10.13 -19.47
C GLN A 25 1.39 10.48 -19.92
N GLY A 26 2.12 9.51 -20.51
CA GLY A 26 3.48 9.72 -21.01
C GLY A 26 4.58 9.56 -19.96
N ALA A 27 4.31 8.95 -18.80
CA ALA A 27 5.38 8.56 -17.89
C ALA A 27 6.26 7.48 -18.57
N GLU A 28 7.55 7.76 -18.72
CA GLU A 28 8.52 6.85 -19.30
C GLU A 28 9.48 6.33 -18.22
N PRO A 29 9.24 5.12 -17.67
CA PRO A 29 10.09 4.54 -16.62
C PRO A 29 11.55 4.36 -17.07
N ALA A 30 11.76 4.08 -18.36
CA ALA A 30 13.09 3.92 -18.96
C ALA A 30 13.93 5.21 -18.85
N SER A 31 13.29 6.38 -18.92
CA SER A 31 13.96 7.68 -18.76
C SER A 31 14.57 7.86 -17.37
N PHE A 32 13.97 7.28 -16.32
CA PHE A 32 14.57 7.32 -14.98
C PHE A 32 15.88 6.52 -14.92
N ILE A 33 15.90 5.33 -15.52
CA ILE A 33 17.09 4.47 -15.61
C ILE A 33 18.17 5.14 -16.48
N ALA A 34 17.79 5.70 -17.63
CA ALA A 34 18.70 6.38 -18.53
C ALA A 34 19.35 7.61 -17.86
N ASN A 35 18.56 8.43 -17.16
CA ASN A 35 19.07 9.60 -16.44
C ASN A 35 20.00 9.18 -15.28
N ARG A 36 19.66 8.12 -14.54
CA ARG A 36 20.55 7.56 -13.50
C ARG A 36 21.92 7.22 -14.08
N ASN A 37 21.96 6.49 -15.19
CA ASN A 37 23.21 6.08 -15.84
C ASN A 37 23.98 7.29 -16.37
N HIS A 38 23.30 8.24 -17.03
CA HIS A 38 23.90 9.48 -17.53
C HIS A 38 24.59 10.29 -16.42
N PHE A 39 23.93 10.49 -15.28
CA PHE A 39 24.52 11.22 -14.17
C PHE A 39 25.63 10.44 -13.47
N ALA A 40 25.53 9.11 -13.38
CA ALA A 40 26.59 8.27 -12.84
C ALA A 40 27.88 8.45 -13.64
N GLU A 41 27.82 8.32 -14.97
CA GLU A 41 28.96 8.50 -15.86
C GLU A 41 29.58 9.89 -15.74
N ARG A 42 28.75 10.94 -15.73
CA ARG A 42 29.21 12.33 -15.70
C ARG A 42 29.87 12.70 -14.36
N VAL A 43 29.34 12.19 -13.25
CA VAL A 43 29.91 12.40 -11.91
C VAL A 43 31.24 11.65 -11.77
N SER A 44 31.28 10.39 -12.18
CA SER A 44 32.51 9.58 -12.15
C SER A 44 33.60 10.14 -13.07
N GLY A 45 33.24 10.58 -14.28
CA GLY A 45 34.18 11.21 -15.22
C GLY A 45 34.73 12.56 -14.74
N GLY A 46 34.01 13.26 -13.88
CA GLY A 46 34.45 14.50 -13.23
C GLY A 46 35.19 14.32 -11.91
N GLY A 47 35.51 13.07 -11.51
CA GLY A 47 36.16 12.76 -10.23
C GLY A 47 35.27 12.92 -8.99
N GLY A 48 33.95 13.07 -9.18
CA GLY A 48 32.97 13.14 -8.10
C GLY A 48 32.50 11.77 -7.62
N GLN A 49 31.75 11.76 -6.51
CA GLN A 49 31.17 10.53 -5.96
C GLN A 49 29.68 10.44 -6.31
N PHE A 50 29.30 9.47 -7.14
CA PHE A 50 27.89 9.09 -7.35
C PHE A 50 27.46 8.08 -6.30
N ARG A 51 26.30 8.28 -5.67
CA ARG A 51 25.73 7.36 -4.68
C ARG A 51 24.34 6.92 -5.11
N GLN A 52 24.24 5.69 -5.61
CA GLN A 52 22.95 5.02 -5.77
C GLN A 52 22.56 4.39 -4.42
N VAL A 53 21.35 4.68 -3.95
CA VAL A 53 20.81 4.16 -2.69
C VAL A 53 19.49 3.48 -2.97
N ASP A 54 19.46 2.15 -2.83
CA ASP A 54 18.24 1.37 -3.03
C ASP A 54 17.44 1.31 -1.72
N MET A 55 16.17 1.73 -1.76
CA MET A 55 15.27 1.74 -0.62
C MET A 55 14.42 0.48 -0.56
N THR A 56 15.00 -0.63 -0.08
CA THR A 56 14.31 -1.92 0.01
C THR A 56 13.51 -2.13 1.30
N VAL A 57 13.73 -1.29 2.32
CA VAL A 57 13.11 -1.42 3.64
C VAL A 57 11.76 -0.71 3.71
N SER A 58 10.71 -1.47 4.01
CA SER A 58 9.36 -0.96 4.25
C SER A 58 9.11 -0.70 5.73
N PHE A 59 8.68 0.52 6.02
CA PHE A 59 8.22 0.96 7.34
C PHE A 59 6.69 0.94 7.47
N ARG A 60 5.99 0.72 6.34
CA ARG A 60 4.54 0.87 6.20
C ARG A 60 3.77 -0.44 6.13
N SER A 61 4.42 -1.56 5.82
CA SER A 61 3.78 -2.87 5.69
C SER A 61 4.42 -3.93 6.60
N THR A 62 3.64 -4.93 7.02
CA THR A 62 4.13 -6.06 7.82
C THR A 62 4.70 -7.15 6.93
N ALA A 63 5.41 -8.13 7.51
CA ALA A 63 6.00 -9.25 6.79
C ALA A 63 4.98 -9.99 5.91
N ALA A 64 3.75 -10.19 6.40
CA ALA A 64 2.70 -10.89 5.66
C ALA A 64 2.35 -10.20 4.34
N VAL A 65 2.16 -8.88 4.37
CA VAL A 65 1.83 -8.10 3.17
C VAL A 65 3.01 -8.08 2.19
N LEU A 66 4.23 -7.83 2.70
CA LEU A 66 5.42 -7.79 1.85
C LEU A 66 5.69 -9.13 1.18
N SER A 67 5.56 -10.23 1.92
CA SER A 67 5.76 -11.58 1.37
C SER A 67 4.71 -11.93 0.33
N ALA A 68 3.46 -11.52 0.52
CA ALA A 68 2.41 -11.73 -0.47
C ALA A 68 2.69 -10.97 -1.77
N VAL A 69 3.10 -9.70 -1.67
CA VAL A 69 3.46 -8.89 -2.84
C VAL A 69 4.69 -9.48 -3.56
N ASP A 70 5.73 -9.86 -2.81
CA ASP A 70 6.92 -10.49 -3.37
C ASP A 70 6.58 -11.81 -4.08
N ALA A 71 5.66 -12.61 -3.52
CA ALA A 71 5.20 -13.86 -4.13
C ALA A 71 4.43 -13.64 -5.44
N VAL A 72 3.64 -12.56 -5.55
CA VAL A 72 2.96 -12.20 -6.80
C VAL A 72 3.99 -11.85 -7.87
N PHE A 73 4.94 -10.97 -7.55
CA PHE A 73 5.95 -10.51 -8.52
C PHE A 73 7.11 -11.50 -8.75
N ALA A 74 7.16 -12.62 -8.02
CA ALA A 74 8.03 -13.75 -8.34
C ALA A 74 7.58 -14.48 -9.62
N ARG A 75 6.34 -14.29 -10.07
CA ARG A 75 5.84 -14.85 -11.33
C ARG A 75 6.18 -13.93 -12.50
N ALA A 76 6.68 -14.51 -13.59
CA ALA A 76 7.11 -13.74 -14.76
C ALA A 76 5.98 -12.89 -15.36
N ASP A 77 4.78 -13.44 -15.47
CA ASP A 77 3.59 -12.76 -16.02
C ASP A 77 3.18 -11.52 -15.21
N ALA A 78 3.28 -11.58 -13.88
CA ALA A 78 2.97 -10.46 -13.01
C ALA A 78 4.12 -9.45 -12.89
N SER A 79 5.36 -9.87 -13.11
CA SER A 79 6.55 -9.01 -13.07
C SER A 79 6.71 -8.13 -14.30
N GLU A 80 6.07 -8.50 -15.40
CA GLU A 80 6.09 -7.76 -16.66
C GLU A 80 5.57 -6.32 -16.47
N GLY A 81 6.34 -5.34 -16.90
CA GLY A 81 6.01 -3.91 -16.74
C GLY A 81 6.33 -3.29 -15.37
N VAL A 82 6.70 -4.10 -14.36
CA VAL A 82 7.08 -3.60 -13.02
C VAL A 82 8.58 -3.78 -12.77
N ALA A 83 9.17 -4.92 -13.16
CA ALA A 83 10.59 -5.21 -13.01
C ALA A 83 11.40 -4.84 -14.28
N LEU A 84 11.56 -3.55 -14.53
CA LEU A 84 12.13 -3.01 -15.79
C LEU A 84 13.64 -3.27 -15.99
N ASP A 85 14.37 -3.62 -14.92
CA ASP A 85 15.79 -3.91 -14.93
C ASP A 85 16.11 -5.39 -14.63
N ASN A 86 15.10 -6.26 -14.75
CA ASN A 86 15.18 -7.68 -14.36
C ASN A 86 15.66 -7.90 -12.91
N GLN A 87 15.61 -6.88 -12.06
CA GLN A 87 15.97 -7.04 -10.66
C GLN A 87 14.81 -7.70 -9.91
N PRO A 88 15.08 -8.69 -9.05
CA PRO A 88 14.05 -9.31 -8.24
C PRO A 88 13.42 -8.25 -7.32
N ILE A 89 12.09 -8.16 -7.36
CA ILE A 89 11.34 -7.32 -6.42
C ILE A 89 11.36 -8.03 -5.06
N ARG A 90 12.16 -7.49 -4.15
CA ARG A 90 12.26 -8.00 -2.78
C ARG A 90 12.16 -6.86 -1.77
N HIS A 91 11.26 -7.01 -0.82
CA HIS A 91 11.08 -6.03 0.26
C HIS A 91 11.64 -6.55 1.58
N GLN A 92 12.19 -5.65 2.39
CA GLN A 92 12.64 -5.93 3.75
C GLN A 92 11.69 -5.26 4.74
N VAL A 93 11.38 -5.94 5.84
CA VAL A 93 10.58 -5.37 6.93
C VAL A 93 11.49 -4.53 7.81
N SER A 94 11.10 -3.29 8.12
CA SER A 94 11.84 -2.48 9.08
C SER A 94 11.87 -3.12 10.47
N GLU A 95 12.94 -2.90 11.24
CA GLU A 95 13.08 -3.44 12.60
C GLU A 95 11.89 -3.08 13.50
N ARG A 96 11.33 -1.86 13.33
CA ARG A 96 10.14 -1.40 14.07
C ARG A 96 8.91 -2.30 13.89
N ARG A 97 8.79 -2.93 12.72
CA ARG A 97 7.64 -3.73 12.30
C ARG A 97 7.91 -5.23 12.46
N ARG A 98 9.08 -5.60 13.00
CA ARG A 98 9.50 -6.98 13.17
C ARG A 98 8.63 -7.64 14.24
N GLY A 99 8.03 -8.77 13.89
CA GLY A 99 7.09 -9.48 14.76
C GLY A 99 5.67 -8.94 14.73
N ASP A 100 5.38 -7.85 14.00
CA ASP A 100 4.00 -7.39 13.81
C ASP A 100 3.19 -8.47 13.09
N GLY A 101 2.05 -8.85 13.68
CA GLY A 101 1.10 -9.75 13.05
C GLY A 101 0.50 -9.15 11.76
N GLY A 102 0.20 -10.01 10.80
CA GLY A 102 -0.48 -9.62 9.56
C GLY A 102 -1.12 -10.85 8.90
N VAL A 103 -2.22 -10.63 8.20
CA VAL A 103 -2.95 -11.66 7.45
C VAL A 103 -3.27 -11.08 6.08
N VAL A 104 -3.08 -11.88 5.03
CA VAL A 104 -3.49 -11.58 3.67
C VAL A 104 -4.47 -12.67 3.25
N GLU A 105 -5.68 -12.26 2.87
CA GLU A 105 -6.75 -13.16 2.43
C GLU A 105 -7.16 -12.81 1.01
N ILE A 106 -7.34 -13.81 0.16
CA ILE A 106 -7.92 -13.65 -1.18
C ILE A 106 -9.35 -14.17 -1.11
N TRP A 107 -10.30 -13.30 -1.44
CA TRP A 107 -11.72 -13.64 -1.40
C TRP A 107 -12.20 -14.00 -2.80
N PRO A 108 -13.12 -14.99 -2.94
CA PRO A 108 -13.70 -15.31 -4.23
C PRO A 108 -14.51 -14.13 -4.76
N GLU A 109 -14.54 -14.00 -6.08
CA GLU A 109 -15.31 -12.97 -6.76
C GLU A 109 -16.83 -13.17 -6.56
N VAL A 110 -17.53 -12.10 -6.21
CA VAL A 110 -19.00 -12.07 -6.18
C VAL A 110 -19.48 -11.59 -7.55
N LYS A 111 -19.81 -12.54 -8.43
CA LYS A 111 -20.29 -12.21 -9.79
C LYS A 111 -21.65 -11.52 -9.74
N GLY A 112 -21.80 -10.46 -10.53
CA GLY A 112 -23.10 -9.87 -10.82
C GLY A 112 -23.89 -10.74 -11.81
N ARG A 113 -25.21 -10.80 -11.60
CA ARG A 113 -26.18 -11.38 -12.53
C ARG A 113 -26.72 -10.27 -13.43
N GLN A 114 -27.27 -10.64 -14.57
CA GLN A 114 -27.88 -9.67 -15.49
C GLN A 114 -29.03 -8.89 -14.85
N GLU A 115 -29.74 -9.52 -13.91
CA GLU A 115 -30.81 -8.92 -13.08
C GLU A 115 -30.27 -7.89 -12.07
N ASP A 116 -28.96 -7.88 -11.80
CA ASP A 116 -28.33 -6.95 -10.85
C ASP A 116 -27.97 -5.60 -11.49
N ALA A 117 -28.23 -5.41 -12.80
CA ALA A 117 -27.92 -4.16 -13.49
C ALA A 117 -28.74 -3.00 -12.90
N PRO A 118 -28.10 -1.95 -12.34
CA PRO A 118 -28.84 -0.84 -11.77
C PRO A 118 -29.58 -0.08 -12.88
N GLU A 119 -30.81 0.35 -12.60
CA GLU A 119 -31.50 1.26 -13.51
C GLU A 119 -30.75 2.60 -13.60
N PRO A 120 -30.70 3.25 -14.78
CA PRO A 120 -29.90 4.46 -15.01
C PRO A 120 -30.21 5.64 -14.07
N TRP A 121 -31.42 5.69 -13.51
CA TRP A 121 -31.80 6.65 -12.48
C TRP A 121 -32.76 5.99 -11.50
N ARG A 122 -32.38 5.97 -10.22
CA ARG A 122 -33.25 5.51 -9.12
C ARG A 122 -33.36 6.59 -8.05
N PRO A 123 -34.56 6.90 -7.55
CA PRO A 123 -34.72 7.84 -6.46
C PRO A 123 -34.04 7.30 -5.18
N PRO A 124 -33.40 8.15 -4.34
CA PRO A 124 -32.60 7.72 -3.17
C PRO A 124 -33.36 7.00 -2.05
N ILE A 125 -34.67 6.86 -2.19
CA ILE A 125 -35.61 6.33 -1.18
C ILE A 125 -35.90 4.84 -1.42
N ASP A 126 -35.54 4.32 -2.59
CA ASP A 126 -35.80 2.93 -2.93
C ASP A 126 -34.85 1.98 -2.20
N ARG A 127 -35.42 0.94 -1.60
CA ARG A 127 -34.63 -0.10 -0.93
C ARG A 127 -33.84 -0.89 -1.97
N VAL A 128 -32.53 -0.96 -1.78
CA VAL A 128 -31.67 -1.87 -2.56
C VAL A 128 -32.17 -3.29 -2.35
N ASP A 129 -32.41 -4.00 -3.46
CA ASP A 129 -32.95 -5.34 -3.41
C ASP A 129 -31.97 -6.29 -2.71
N ARG A 130 -32.50 -7.20 -1.89
CA ARG A 130 -31.65 -8.07 -1.05
C ARG A 130 -30.75 -8.96 -1.88
N ASP A 131 -31.13 -9.30 -3.09
CA ASP A 131 -30.36 -10.21 -3.91
C ASP A 131 -29.39 -9.49 -4.86
N MET A 132 -29.24 -8.17 -4.80
CA MET A 132 -28.24 -7.45 -5.60
C MET A 132 -26.80 -7.89 -5.24
N THR A 133 -25.87 -7.78 -6.19
CA THR A 133 -24.43 -8.10 -6.00
C THR A 133 -23.86 -7.47 -4.73
N ASP A 134 -24.11 -6.19 -4.51
CA ASP A 134 -23.61 -5.42 -3.36
C ASP A 134 -24.15 -5.99 -2.04
N ALA A 135 -25.43 -6.37 -2.01
CA ALA A 135 -26.06 -6.97 -0.85
C ALA A 135 -25.48 -8.37 -0.54
N ARG A 136 -25.17 -9.18 -1.57
CA ARG A 136 -24.49 -10.47 -1.39
C ARG A 136 -23.07 -10.28 -0.86
N MET A 137 -22.30 -9.34 -1.42
CA MET A 137 -20.96 -9.02 -0.94
C MET A 137 -20.97 -8.50 0.50
N ALA A 138 -21.90 -7.61 0.84
CA ALA A 138 -22.08 -7.08 2.19
C ALA A 138 -22.35 -8.19 3.21
N ARG A 139 -23.16 -9.21 2.86
CA ARG A 139 -23.40 -10.37 3.74
C ARG A 139 -22.14 -11.20 3.98
N LEU A 140 -21.31 -11.41 2.96
CA LEU A 140 -20.05 -12.15 3.11
C LEU A 140 -19.10 -11.40 4.05
N ILE A 141 -18.96 -10.08 3.87
CA ILE A 141 -18.17 -9.22 4.76
C ILE A 141 -18.72 -9.28 6.19
N ALA A 142 -20.02 -9.10 6.37
CA ALA A 142 -20.67 -9.14 7.68
C ALA A 142 -20.47 -10.51 8.36
N GLY A 143 -20.60 -11.61 7.62
CA GLY A 143 -20.36 -12.97 8.13
C GLY A 143 -18.91 -13.22 8.54
N ARG A 144 -17.93 -12.66 7.83
CA ARG A 144 -16.52 -12.69 8.26
C ARG A 144 -16.32 -11.87 9.53
N ILE A 145 -16.80 -10.63 9.57
CA ILE A 145 -16.66 -9.77 10.76
C ILE A 145 -17.26 -10.45 11.99
N ALA A 146 -18.45 -11.06 11.85
CA ALA A 146 -19.09 -11.82 12.92
C ALA A 146 -18.21 -12.99 13.41
N ARG A 147 -17.62 -13.77 12.49
CA ARG A 147 -16.67 -14.85 12.85
C ARG A 147 -15.42 -14.31 13.55
N MET A 148 -14.86 -13.22 13.05
CA MET A 148 -13.66 -12.61 13.63
C MET A 148 -13.91 -12.18 15.08
N VAL A 149 -15.01 -11.45 15.32
CA VAL A 149 -15.36 -10.94 16.65
C VAL A 149 -15.76 -12.07 17.63
N ASN A 150 -16.28 -13.19 17.14
CA ASN A 150 -16.79 -14.28 17.99
C ASN A 150 -15.76 -15.35 18.37
N GLY A 151 -14.50 -15.24 17.95
CA GLY A 151 -13.51 -16.27 18.35
C GLY A 151 -12.11 -16.16 17.76
N GLU A 152 -11.83 -15.21 16.88
CA GLU A 152 -10.49 -15.08 16.32
C GLU A 152 -9.58 -14.22 17.21
N ILE A 153 -8.30 -14.60 17.28
CA ILE A 153 -7.27 -13.86 18.01
C ILE A 153 -6.58 -12.89 17.06
N LEU A 154 -6.49 -11.63 17.46
CA LEU A 154 -5.67 -10.63 16.82
C LEU A 154 -4.19 -10.91 17.11
N ALA A 155 -3.50 -11.51 16.15
CA ALA A 155 -2.11 -11.94 16.30
C ALA A 155 -1.17 -10.80 16.76
N SER A 156 -1.39 -9.57 16.32
CA SER A 156 -0.54 -8.42 16.68
C SER A 156 -0.66 -7.99 18.14
N GLN A 157 -1.74 -8.36 18.84
CA GLN A 157 -1.99 -7.97 20.23
C GLN A 157 -2.21 -9.17 21.17
N GLY A 158 -2.18 -10.40 20.65
CA GLY A 158 -2.37 -11.62 21.43
C GLY A 158 -3.72 -11.67 22.17
N ARG A 159 -4.75 -11.00 21.66
CA ARG A 159 -6.08 -10.92 22.31
C ARG A 159 -7.20 -11.20 21.30
N ALA A 160 -8.38 -11.55 21.79
CA ALA A 160 -9.57 -11.68 20.95
C ALA A 160 -9.86 -10.38 20.17
N ILE A 161 -10.27 -10.55 18.91
CA ILE A 161 -10.78 -9.45 18.09
C ILE A 161 -12.07 -8.95 18.72
N ARG A 162 -12.21 -7.63 18.84
CA ARG A 162 -13.42 -7.00 19.36
C ARG A 162 -13.72 -5.73 18.56
N PRO A 163 -14.99 -5.32 18.43
CA PRO A 163 -15.33 -4.03 17.88
C PRO A 163 -14.66 -2.93 18.68
N ALA A 164 -14.12 -1.93 18.00
CA ALA A 164 -13.57 -0.75 18.64
C ALA A 164 -13.95 0.47 17.80
N ILE A 165 -14.55 1.47 18.43
CA ILE A 165 -14.67 2.79 17.85
C ILE A 165 -13.28 3.42 17.96
N SER A 166 -12.68 3.81 16.84
CA SER A 166 -11.37 4.45 16.88
C SER A 166 -11.52 5.84 17.50
N CYS A 167 -11.29 5.95 18.81
CA CYS A 167 -11.07 7.25 19.42
C CYS A 167 -9.73 7.77 18.88
N PRO A 168 -9.66 8.98 18.28
CA PRO A 168 -8.39 9.57 17.89
C PRO A 168 -7.47 9.60 19.11
N ARG A 169 -6.21 9.16 18.93
CA ARG A 169 -5.23 8.97 20.01
C ARG A 169 -5.24 10.17 20.96
N THR A 170 -5.63 9.95 22.20
CA THR A 170 -5.49 10.94 23.27
C THR A 170 -4.00 11.24 23.46
N PRO A 171 -3.59 12.52 23.57
CA PRO A 171 -2.21 12.88 23.89
C PRO A 171 -1.80 12.30 25.25
N PRO A 172 -0.49 12.11 25.50
CA PRO A 172 0.03 11.31 26.62
C PRO A 172 -0.32 11.81 28.04
N ASN A 173 -1.03 12.92 28.18
CA ASN A 173 -1.44 13.50 29.47
C ASN A 173 -2.96 13.52 29.72
N ALA A 174 -3.78 12.84 28.92
CA ALA A 174 -5.20 12.74 29.20
C ALA A 174 -5.49 11.53 30.09
N SER A 175 -6.11 11.77 31.25
CA SER A 175 -6.57 10.73 32.16
C SER A 175 -7.61 9.82 31.49
N SER A 176 -7.55 8.54 31.82
CA SER A 176 -8.29 7.43 31.20
C SER A 176 -9.82 7.45 31.38
N SER A 177 -10.40 8.50 31.96
CA SER A 177 -11.83 8.55 32.29
C SER A 177 -12.72 9.22 31.23
N THR A 178 -12.16 9.83 30.18
CA THR A 178 -12.97 10.64 29.24
C THR A 178 -13.63 9.85 28.11
N CYS A 179 -13.22 8.60 27.85
CA CYS A 179 -13.71 7.84 26.68
C CYS A 179 -14.98 7.00 26.94
N ALA A 180 -15.51 6.96 28.19
CA ALA A 180 -16.53 5.99 28.59
C ALA A 180 -17.99 6.53 28.58
N ARG A 181 -18.28 7.69 28.00
CA ARG A 181 -19.67 8.20 27.95
C ARG A 181 -19.98 8.85 26.61
N THR A 182 -20.39 8.05 25.64
CA THR A 182 -21.30 8.44 24.56
C THR A 182 -21.68 7.18 23.80
N GLU A 183 -22.75 6.51 24.25
CA GLU A 183 -23.72 5.76 23.43
C GLU A 183 -24.70 5.05 24.38
N ALA A 184 -25.60 5.86 24.92
CA ALA A 184 -26.92 5.46 25.38
C ALA A 184 -27.86 6.62 25.05
N ALA A 185 -28.27 6.66 23.79
CA ALA A 185 -29.43 7.39 23.27
C ALA A 185 -29.81 6.75 21.93
#